data_AF-X1BBW5-F1
#
_entry.id   AF-X1BBW5-F1
#
_cell.length_a   1.000
_cell.length_b   1.000
_cell.length_c   1.000
_cell.angle_alpha   90.00
_cell.angle_beta   90.00
_cell.angle_gamma   90.00
#
_symmetry.space_group_name_H-M   'P 1'
#
loop_
_entity.id
_entity.type
_entity.pdbx_description
1 polymer ?
#
loop_
_entity_poly.entity_id
_entity_poly.type
_entity_poly.pdbx_seq_one_letter_code
_entity_poly.pdbx_strand_id
1 'polypeptide(L)'
;MERLDFSEEEDDKGFYLVEIEQDKETGKRQVSFDFHPVTGRRFLTINIGIEPQDTDPTAMVLRAISEQEDKVRDAIVRLNISLPAQCEGQLRDSDIRNAVKEAHYFTVAKDIQRETRSRLGEWTAEEITPLDALKAYLESKKVSLERTKVLLQYAERLIQEQRTRQG
;
A
#
# COMPACT_ATOMS: atom_id res chain seq x y z
N MET A 1 10.53 -24.80 18.47
CA MET A 1 9.40 -23.86 18.51
C MET A 1 9.27 -23.24 17.12
N GLU A 2 8.05 -23.10 16.61
CA GLU A 2 7.78 -22.55 15.28
C GLU A 2 6.89 -21.31 15.39
N ARG A 3 7.00 -20.40 14.42
CA ARG A 3 6.08 -19.28 14.25
C ARG A 3 4.77 -19.80 13.69
N LEU A 4 3.65 -19.33 14.22
CA LEU A 4 2.32 -19.74 13.77
C LEU A 4 1.75 -18.82 12.69
N ASP A 5 2.03 -17.52 12.77
CA ASP A 5 1.56 -16.51 11.84
C ASP A 5 2.58 -15.37 11.61
N PHE A 6 2.19 -14.41 10.75
CA PHE A 6 3.02 -13.25 10.40
C PHE A 6 3.10 -12.18 11.51
N SER A 7 2.28 -12.24 12.56
CA SER A 7 2.41 -11.31 13.70
C SER A 7 3.66 -11.63 14.52
N GLU A 8 4.16 -12.86 14.43
CA GLU A 8 5.39 -13.33 15.09
C GLU A 8 6.63 -13.23 14.17
N GLU A 9 6.56 -12.51 13.05
CA GLU A 9 7.63 -12.39 12.06
C GLU A 9 8.95 -11.89 12.67
N GLU A 10 8.86 -10.87 13.53
CA GLU A 10 10.00 -10.25 14.21
C GLU A 10 10.34 -10.90 15.57
N ASP A 11 9.57 -11.89 16.02
CA ASP A 11 9.79 -12.53 17.32
C ASP A 11 10.99 -13.47 17.30
N ASP A 12 11.88 -13.33 18.28
CA ASP A 12 12.89 -14.34 18.58
C ASP A 12 12.24 -15.54 19.27
N LYS A 13 12.25 -16.68 18.59
CA LYS A 13 11.78 -17.94 19.16
C LYS A 13 12.96 -18.67 19.82
N GLY A 14 12.73 -19.18 21.03
CA GLY A 14 13.76 -19.85 21.81
C GLY A 14 13.20 -20.36 23.12
N PHE A 15 14.08 -20.84 23.98
CA PHE A 15 13.72 -21.25 25.34
C PHE A 15 14.68 -20.63 26.33
N TYR A 16 14.25 -20.46 27.58
CA TYR A 16 15.12 -20.06 28.66
C TYR A 16 15.65 -21.29 29.37
N LEU A 17 16.97 -21.37 29.53
CA LEU A 17 17.59 -22.24 30.52
C LEU A 17 17.57 -21.47 31.84
N VAL A 18 16.92 -22.00 32.87
CA VAL A 18 16.88 -21.38 34.19
C VAL A 18 17.59 -22.30 35.16
N GLU A 19 18.68 -21.84 35.75
CA GLU A 19 19.41 -22.56 36.79
C GLU A 19 19.07 -21.95 38.14
N ILE A 20 18.65 -22.79 39.07
CA ILE A 20 18.29 -22.39 40.42
C ILE A 20 19.21 -23.15 41.37
N GLU A 21 20.20 -22.46 41.90
CA GLU A 21 21.11 -22.99 42.89
C GLU A 21 20.74 -22.50 44.28
N GLN A 22 20.90 -23.35 45.28
CA GLN A 22 20.72 -22.95 46.67
C GLN A 22 22.10 -22.70 47.27
N ASP A 23 22.33 -21.46 47.71
CA ASP A 23 23.54 -21.08 48.41
C ASP A 23 23.65 -21.90 49.71
N LYS A 24 24.75 -22.63 49.85
CA LYS A 24 24.94 -23.62 50.94
C LYS A 24 25.16 -22.98 52.30
N GLU A 25 25.54 -21.70 52.36
CA GLU A 25 25.84 -21.00 53.62
C GLU A 25 24.67 -20.13 54.09
N THR A 26 23.98 -19.48 53.15
CA THR A 26 22.92 -18.51 53.44
C THR A 26 21.52 -19.07 53.21
N GLY A 27 21.40 -20.22 52.54
CA GLY A 27 20.13 -20.87 52.19
C GLY A 27 19.29 -20.11 51.15
N LYS A 28 19.81 -19.00 50.61
CA LYS A 28 19.14 -18.21 49.57
C LYS A 28 19.23 -18.91 48.23
N ARG A 29 18.18 -18.76 47.41
CA ARG A 29 18.18 -19.26 46.03
C ARG A 29 18.84 -18.21 45.13
N GLN A 30 19.85 -18.65 44.40
CA GLN A 30 20.48 -17.90 43.32
C GLN A 30 19.89 -18.41 42.01
N VAL A 31 19.43 -17.49 41.18
CA VAL A 31 18.73 -17.81 39.93
C VAL A 31 19.46 -17.13 38.79
N SER A 32 19.92 -17.90 37.80
CA SER A 32 20.40 -17.43 36.51
C SER A 32 19.43 -17.89 35.42
N PHE A 33 19.32 -17.10 34.36
CA PHE A 33 18.51 -17.43 33.20
C PHE A 33 19.24 -17.01 31.92
N ASP A 34 19.26 -17.92 30.94
CA ASP A 34 19.92 -17.72 29.65
C ASP A 34 18.98 -18.09 28.51
N PHE A 35 18.73 -17.13 27.61
CA PHE A 35 17.89 -17.34 26.44
C PHE A 35 18.66 -18.05 25.33
N HIS A 36 18.13 -19.18 24.88
CA HIS A 36 18.67 -19.98 23.79
C HIS A 36 17.76 -19.86 22.57
N PRO A 37 18.14 -19.07 21.55
CA PRO A 37 17.33 -18.91 20.35
C PRO A 37 17.31 -20.21 19.52
N VAL A 38 16.17 -20.49 18.91
CA VAL A 38 15.96 -21.62 18.00
C VAL A 38 15.58 -21.07 16.63
N THR A 39 16.31 -21.52 15.61
CA THR A 39 16.04 -21.12 14.22
C THR A 39 14.84 -21.91 13.69
N GLY A 40 13.65 -21.34 13.82
CA GLY A 40 12.43 -21.85 13.18
C GLY A 40 12.29 -21.40 11.72
N ARG A 41 11.25 -21.88 11.04
CA ARG A 41 10.88 -21.37 9.71
C ARG A 41 10.62 -19.87 9.77
N ARG A 42 11.17 -19.14 8.79
CA ARG A 42 11.06 -17.68 8.71
C ARG A 42 9.74 -17.30 8.07
N PHE A 43 9.13 -16.24 8.57
CA PHE A 43 8.04 -15.55 7.90
C PHE A 43 8.64 -14.25 7.34
N LEU A 44 8.20 -13.82 6.16
CA LEU A 44 8.73 -12.63 5.51
C LEU A 44 7.60 -11.87 4.81
N THR A 45 7.40 -10.61 5.18
CA THR A 45 6.50 -9.71 4.48
C THR A 45 7.29 -8.76 3.57
N ILE A 46 6.99 -8.76 2.26
CA ILE A 46 7.57 -7.82 1.30
C ILE A 46 6.47 -6.88 0.84
N ASN A 47 6.57 -5.60 1.20
CA ASN A 47 5.63 -4.55 0.80
C ASN A 47 6.22 -3.74 -0.36
N ILE A 48 5.47 -3.59 -1.45
CA ILE A 48 5.91 -2.89 -2.67
C ILE A 48 4.83 -1.89 -3.06
N GLY A 49 5.22 -0.62 -3.20
CA GLY A 49 4.36 0.43 -3.72
C GLY A 49 4.77 0.79 -5.15
N ILE A 50 3.85 0.65 -6.10
CA ILE A 50 4.01 1.08 -7.49
C ILE A 50 3.29 2.40 -7.66
N GLU A 51 3.99 3.38 -8.23
CA GLU A 51 3.44 4.70 -8.52
C GLU A 51 2.93 4.79 -9.96
N PRO A 52 2.02 5.74 -10.27
CA PRO A 52 1.48 5.90 -11.63
C PRO A 52 2.52 6.22 -12.71
N GLN A 53 3.64 6.83 -12.32
CA GLN A 53 4.76 7.17 -13.22
C GLN A 53 5.69 6.00 -13.53
N ASP A 54 5.53 4.86 -12.85
CA ASP A 54 6.42 3.72 -13.06
C ASP A 54 6.10 3.01 -14.38
N THR A 55 7.14 2.88 -15.21
CA THR A 55 7.03 2.38 -16.58
C THR A 55 7.06 0.85 -16.67
N ASP A 56 7.60 0.17 -15.66
CA ASP A 56 7.59 -1.29 -15.56
C ASP A 56 7.30 -1.75 -14.11
N PRO A 57 6.01 -1.91 -13.77
CA PRO A 57 5.58 -2.43 -12.47
C PRO A 57 6.15 -3.81 -12.14
N THR A 58 6.34 -4.68 -13.14
CA THR A 58 6.83 -6.04 -12.91
C THR A 58 8.31 -6.01 -12.53
N ALA A 59 9.13 -5.24 -13.23
CA ALA A 59 10.55 -5.11 -12.93
C ALA A 59 10.80 -4.56 -11.51
N MET A 60 9.97 -3.62 -11.05
CA MET A 60 10.07 -3.11 -9.69
C MET A 60 9.81 -4.21 -8.65
N VAL A 61 8.77 -5.02 -8.86
CA VAL A 61 8.44 -6.13 -7.97
C VAL A 61 9.57 -7.17 -7.95
N LEU A 62 10.10 -7.53 -9.12
CA LEU A 62 11.22 -8.47 -9.23
C LEU A 62 12.48 -7.96 -8.52
N ARG A 63 12.79 -6.66 -8.65
CA ARG A 63 13.92 -6.04 -7.96
C ARG A 63 13.76 -6.13 -6.44
N ALA A 64 12.58 -5.79 -5.92
CA ALA A 64 12.31 -5.84 -4.48
C ALA A 64 12.41 -7.27 -3.91
N ILE A 65 12.03 -8.28 -4.69
CA ILE A 65 12.21 -9.69 -4.31
C ILE A 65 13.70 -10.07 -4.34
N SER A 66 14.43 -9.68 -5.38
CA SER A 66 15.85 -10.00 -5.54
C SER A 66 16.73 -9.36 -4.45
N GLU A 67 16.41 -8.14 -4.00
CA GLU A 67 17.07 -7.50 -2.85
C GLU A 67 16.96 -8.32 -1.55
N GLN A 68 16.03 -9.28 -1.49
CA GLN A 68 15.78 -10.13 -0.33
C GLN A 68 15.83 -11.62 -0.66
N GLU A 69 16.50 -12.01 -1.75
CA GLU A 69 16.54 -13.41 -2.25
C GLU A 69 17.00 -14.41 -1.17
N ASP A 70 18.03 -14.05 -0.40
CA ASP A 70 18.54 -14.87 0.72
C ASP A 70 17.51 -15.08 1.85
N LYS A 71 16.59 -14.13 2.03
CA LYS A 71 15.50 -14.21 3.02
C LYS A 71 14.29 -14.97 2.51
N VAL A 72 14.07 -14.95 1.19
CA VAL A 72 12.95 -15.65 0.53
C VAL A 72 13.12 -17.16 0.59
N ARG A 73 14.35 -17.67 0.42
CA ARG A 73 14.61 -19.12 0.42
C ARG A 73 14.14 -19.79 1.71
N ASP A 74 13.36 -20.88 1.56
CA ASP A 74 12.78 -21.68 2.64
C ASP A 74 11.85 -20.92 3.62
N ALA A 75 11.50 -19.66 3.31
CA ALA A 75 10.61 -18.85 4.13
C ALA A 75 9.15 -18.97 3.69
N ILE A 76 8.24 -18.58 4.59
CA ILE A 76 6.84 -18.32 4.30
C ILE A 76 6.71 -16.83 3.94
N VAL A 77 6.46 -16.52 2.67
CA VAL A 77 6.51 -15.16 2.14
C VAL A 77 5.09 -14.60 1.92
N ARG A 78 4.86 -13.37 2.35
CA ARG A 78 3.66 -12.59 2.00
C ARG A 78 4.09 -11.36 1.19
N LEU A 79 3.73 -11.34 -0.08
CA LEU A 79 3.99 -10.24 -0.99
C LEU A 79 2.76 -9.33 -1.05
N ASN A 80 2.90 -8.09 -0.60
CA ASN A 80 1.86 -7.08 -0.69
C ASN A 80 2.24 -6.04 -1.73
N ILE A 81 1.46 -5.94 -2.80
CA ILE A 81 1.72 -5.03 -3.91
C ILE A 81 0.61 -3.98 -3.92
N SER A 82 0.94 -2.75 -3.54
CA SER A 82 0.07 -1.59 -3.68
C SER A 82 0.32 -0.93 -5.03
N LEU A 83 -0.72 -0.75 -5.84
CA LEU A 83 -0.57 -0.18 -7.18
C LEU A 83 -1.83 0.55 -7.65
N PRO A 84 -1.70 1.57 -8.52
CA PRO A 84 -2.84 2.22 -9.14
C PRO A 84 -3.51 1.29 -10.16
N ALA A 85 -4.82 1.42 -10.34
CA ALA A 85 -5.63 0.55 -11.21
C ALA A 85 -5.15 0.51 -12.67
N GLN A 86 -4.52 1.59 -13.16
CA GLN A 86 -3.98 1.66 -14.53
C GLN A 86 -2.77 0.76 -14.74
N CYS A 87 -2.05 0.42 -13.66
CA CYS A 87 -0.85 -0.41 -13.70
C CYS A 87 -1.14 -1.90 -13.44
N GLU A 88 -2.36 -2.25 -13.00
CA GLU A 88 -2.73 -3.63 -12.67
C GLU A 88 -2.56 -4.60 -13.84
N GLY A 89 -3.03 -4.20 -15.02
CA GLY A 89 -2.93 -5.03 -16.23
C GLY A 89 -1.51 -5.21 -16.77
N GLN A 90 -0.53 -4.47 -16.24
CA GLN A 90 0.88 -4.54 -16.66
C GLN A 90 1.69 -5.52 -15.80
N LEU A 91 1.16 -5.96 -14.66
CA LEU A 91 1.82 -6.95 -13.81
C LEU A 91 1.77 -8.34 -14.41
N ARG A 92 2.94 -8.99 -14.50
CA ARG A 92 3.07 -10.37 -14.96
C ARG A 92 3.12 -11.33 -13.78
N ASP A 93 1.98 -11.91 -13.44
CA ASP A 93 1.86 -12.85 -12.32
C ASP A 93 2.78 -14.08 -12.45
N SER A 94 3.06 -14.53 -13.67
CA SER A 94 4.00 -15.63 -13.92
C SER A 94 5.41 -15.31 -13.44
N ASP A 95 5.87 -14.09 -13.70
CA ASP A 95 7.24 -13.68 -13.42
C ASP A 95 7.41 -13.48 -11.92
N ILE A 96 6.40 -12.89 -11.26
CA ILE A 96 6.35 -12.73 -9.81
C ILE A 96 6.39 -14.09 -9.11
N ARG A 97 5.57 -15.05 -9.55
CA ARG A 97 5.57 -16.41 -8.99
C ARG A 97 6.91 -17.12 -9.18
N ASN A 98 7.54 -16.94 -10.34
CA ASN A 98 8.85 -17.52 -10.60
C ASN A 98 9.94 -16.92 -9.69
N ALA A 99 9.84 -15.64 -9.35
CA ALA A 99 10.79 -14.98 -8.46
C ALA A 99 10.68 -15.44 -7.00
N VAL A 100 9.48 -15.80 -6.53
CA VAL A 100 9.27 -16.31 -5.16
C VAL A 100 9.23 -17.84 -5.07
N LYS A 101 9.59 -18.56 -6.14
CA LYS A 101 9.47 -20.03 -6.21
C LYS A 101 10.31 -20.78 -5.18
N GLU A 102 11.39 -20.16 -4.70
CA GLU A 102 12.31 -20.76 -3.71
C GLU A 102 11.80 -20.61 -2.28
N ALA A 103 10.70 -19.86 -2.08
CA ALA A 103 10.00 -19.83 -0.83
C ALA A 103 9.35 -21.19 -0.54
N HIS A 104 9.30 -21.57 0.74
CA HIS A 104 8.58 -22.75 1.17
C HIS A 104 7.07 -22.61 0.90
N TYR A 105 6.54 -21.40 1.08
CA TYR A 105 5.18 -21.05 0.76
C TYR A 105 5.11 -19.55 0.47
N PHE A 106 4.21 -19.12 -0.41
CA PHE A 106 4.03 -17.71 -0.69
C PHE A 106 2.56 -17.34 -0.90
N THR A 107 2.22 -16.10 -0.55
CA THR A 107 0.96 -15.46 -0.91
C THR A 107 1.23 -14.12 -1.57
N VAL A 108 0.38 -13.74 -2.53
CA VAL A 108 0.46 -12.45 -3.22
C VAL A 108 -0.87 -11.73 -3.03
N ALA A 109 -0.82 -10.59 -2.35
CA ALA A 109 -1.94 -9.67 -2.18
C ALA A 109 -1.69 -8.44 -3.06
N LYS A 110 -2.69 -8.06 -3.86
CA LYS A 110 -2.66 -6.83 -4.67
C LYS A 110 -3.67 -5.86 -4.08
N ASP A 111 -3.19 -4.70 -3.63
CA ASP A 111 -4.03 -3.59 -3.20
C ASP A 111 -4.11 -2.56 -4.34
N ILE A 112 -5.29 -2.50 -4.97
CA ILE A 112 -5.50 -1.67 -6.16
C ILE A 112 -6.05 -0.32 -5.71
N GLN A 113 -5.17 0.67 -5.71
CA GLN A 113 -5.55 2.05 -5.45
C GLN A 113 -6.36 2.58 -6.64
N ARG A 114 -7.67 2.60 -6.45
CA ARG A 114 -8.57 3.31 -7.35
C ARG A 114 -8.64 4.73 -6.82
N GLU A 115 -8.13 5.69 -7.59
CA GLU A 115 -8.58 7.07 -7.41
C GLU A 115 -10.10 7.03 -7.55
N THR A 116 -10.79 7.14 -6.41
CA THR A 116 -12.19 7.52 -6.38
C THR A 116 -12.20 8.78 -7.20
N ARG A 117 -12.76 8.74 -8.42
CA ARG A 117 -13.05 9.97 -9.17
C ARG A 117 -13.64 10.87 -8.12
N SER A 118 -12.96 11.98 -7.82
CA SER A 118 -13.43 12.92 -6.80
C SER A 118 -14.83 13.26 -7.26
N ARG A 119 -15.85 12.66 -6.64
CA ARG A 119 -17.23 13.00 -6.94
C ARG A 119 -17.21 14.46 -6.58
N LEU A 120 -17.39 15.30 -7.60
CA LEU A 120 -17.62 16.71 -7.44
C LEU A 120 -18.63 16.79 -6.28
N GLY A 121 -18.17 17.29 -5.13
CA GLY A 121 -18.79 16.95 -3.84
C GLY A 121 -20.29 17.15 -3.87
N GLU A 122 -21.06 16.27 -3.22
CA GLU A 122 -22.49 16.40 -2.91
C GLU A 122 -23.49 16.82 -4.00
N TRP A 123 -23.10 17.00 -5.27
CA TRP A 123 -24.01 17.55 -6.27
C TRP A 123 -24.61 16.42 -7.10
N THR A 124 -25.89 16.14 -6.89
CA THR A 124 -26.71 15.35 -7.81
C THR A 124 -26.73 16.08 -9.15
N ALA A 125 -26.59 15.35 -10.25
CA ALA A 125 -26.47 15.91 -11.61
C ALA A 125 -27.67 16.78 -12.05
N GLU A 126 -28.73 16.82 -11.24
CA GLU A 126 -29.99 17.52 -11.50
C GLU A 126 -30.04 18.94 -10.90
N GLU A 127 -29.11 19.32 -10.02
CA GLU A 127 -29.13 20.64 -9.33
C GLU A 127 -27.97 21.57 -9.71
N ILE A 128 -27.05 21.13 -10.57
CA ILE A 128 -25.89 21.95 -10.95
C ILE A 128 -26.35 23.14 -11.82
N THR A 129 -26.13 24.36 -11.36
CA THR A 129 -26.32 25.51 -12.24
C THR A 129 -25.24 25.47 -13.34
N PRO A 130 -25.53 25.98 -14.55
CA PRO A 130 -24.52 26.03 -15.62
C PRO A 130 -23.22 26.75 -15.22
N LEU A 131 -23.29 27.70 -14.27
CA LEU A 131 -22.12 28.40 -13.75
C LEU A 131 -21.27 27.51 -12.84
N ASP A 132 -21.92 26.74 -11.97
CA ASP A 132 -21.22 25.82 -11.07
C ASP A 132 -20.58 24.66 -11.84
N ALA A 133 -21.26 24.16 -12.87
CA ALA A 133 -20.69 23.17 -13.79
C ALA A 133 -19.43 23.72 -14.50
N LEU A 134 -19.48 24.97 -14.95
CA LEU A 134 -18.33 25.61 -15.60
C LEU A 134 -17.18 25.81 -14.61
N LYS A 135 -17.47 26.27 -13.39
CA LYS A 135 -16.46 26.46 -12.34
C LYS A 135 -15.73 25.17 -12.01
N ALA A 136 -16.48 24.10 -11.77
CA ALA A 136 -15.95 22.76 -11.53
C ALA A 136 -15.09 22.23 -12.68
N TYR A 137 -15.52 22.48 -13.92
CA TYR A 137 -14.74 22.12 -15.11
C TYR A 137 -13.41 22.87 -15.16
N LEU A 138 -13.40 24.18 -14.90
CA LEU A 138 -12.18 25.00 -14.89
C LEU A 138 -11.21 24.61 -13.77
N GLU A 139 -11.72 24.24 -12.60
CA GLU A 139 -10.93 23.70 -11.48
C GLU A 139 -10.30 22.35 -11.85
N SER A 140 -11.05 21.44 -12.47
CA SER A 140 -10.51 20.15 -12.96
C SER A 140 -9.39 20.31 -13.99
N LYS A 141 -9.44 21.39 -14.79
CA LYS A 141 -8.44 21.72 -15.81
C LYS A 141 -7.26 22.52 -15.26
N LYS A 142 -7.19 22.78 -13.96
CA LYS A 142 -6.12 23.56 -13.29
C LYS A 142 -5.89 24.93 -13.94
N VAL A 143 -6.96 25.60 -14.36
CA VAL A 143 -6.89 26.94 -14.96
C VAL A 143 -6.54 27.97 -13.87
N SER A 144 -5.71 28.96 -14.19
CA SER A 144 -5.32 30.00 -13.23
C SER A 144 -6.53 30.80 -12.73
N LEU A 145 -6.51 31.21 -11.46
CA LEU A 145 -7.63 31.91 -10.80
C LEU A 145 -8.05 33.19 -11.54
N GLU A 146 -7.08 33.92 -12.11
CA GLU A 146 -7.35 35.13 -12.89
C GLU A 146 -8.15 34.82 -14.16
N ARG A 147 -7.74 33.77 -14.89
CA ARG A 147 -8.42 33.35 -16.12
C ARG A 147 -9.78 32.74 -15.82
N THR A 148 -9.91 32.00 -14.72
CA THR A 148 -11.20 31.46 -14.26
C THR A 148 -12.20 32.57 -13.97
N LYS A 149 -11.81 33.65 -13.29
CA LYS A 149 -12.69 34.81 -13.03
C LYS A 149 -13.19 35.47 -14.32
N VAL A 150 -12.28 35.68 -15.28
CA VAL A 150 -12.63 36.27 -16.58
C VAL A 150 -13.61 35.38 -17.36
N LEU A 151 -13.34 34.08 -17.41
CA LEU A 151 -14.21 33.12 -18.12
C LEU A 151 -15.60 33.01 -17.49
N LEU A 152 -15.70 33.09 -16.15
CA LEU A 152 -16.99 33.09 -15.45
C LEU A 152 -17.80 34.36 -15.77
N GLN A 153 -17.17 35.54 -15.80
CA GLN A 153 -17.85 36.79 -16.18
C GLN A 153 -18.42 36.75 -17.60
N TYR A 154 -17.67 36.21 -18.56
CA TYR A 154 -18.18 36.04 -19.92
C TYR A 154 -19.32 35.02 -19.99
N ALA A 155 -19.22 33.93 -19.22
CA ALA A 155 -20.27 32.91 -19.16
C ALA A 155 -21.58 33.46 -18.58
N GLU A 156 -21.52 34.23 -17.50
CA GLU A 156 -22.69 34.90 -16.90
C GLU A 156 -23.41 35.79 -17.91
N ARG A 157 -22.64 36.61 -18.64
CA ARG A 157 -23.19 37.51 -19.66
C ARG A 157 -23.87 36.75 -20.80
N LEU A 158 -23.25 35.68 -21.30
CA LEU A 158 -23.82 34.85 -22.37
C LEU A 158 -25.09 34.12 -21.93
N ILE A 159 -25.12 33.60 -20.70
CA ILE A 159 -26.30 32.94 -20.13
C ILE A 159 -27.44 33.95 -19.98
N GLN A 160 -27.14 35.17 -19.53
CA GLN A 160 -28.14 36.23 -19.40
C GLN A 160 -28.70 36.66 -20.77
N GLU A 161 -27.83 36.85 -21.77
CA GLU A 161 -28.23 37.18 -23.14
C GLU A 161 -29.11 36.09 -23.78
N GLN A 162 -28.83 34.81 -23.51
CA GLN A 162 -29.67 33.69 -23.97
C GLN A 162 -31.05 33.68 -23.29
N ARG A 163 -31.11 33.96 -21.97
CA ARG A 163 -32.38 34.05 -21.24
C ARG A 163 -33.26 35.20 -21.74
N THR A 164 -32.68 36.34 -22.09
CA THR A 164 -33.44 37.49 -22.62
C THR A 164 -33.92 37.28 -24.07
N ARG A 165 -33.33 36.34 -24.82
CA ARG A 165 -33.76 36.01 -26.19
C ARG A 165 -34.81 34.90 -26.28
N GLN A 166 -35.03 34.15 -25.20
CA GLN A 166 -35.97 33.03 -25.14
C GLN A 166 -37.26 33.33 -24.36
N GLY A 167 -37.40 34.54 -23.80
CA GLY A 167 -38.65 35.06 -23.22
C GLY A 167 -39.34 36.02 -24.17
#